data_AF-A0A816LWA9-F1
#
_entry.id   AF-A0A816LWA9-F1
#
_cell.length_a   1.000
_cell.length_b   1.000
_cell.length_c   1.000
_cell.angle_alpha   90.00
_cell.angle_beta   90.00
_cell.angle_gamma   90.00
#
_symmetry.space_group_name_H-M   'P 1'
#
loop_
_entity.id
_entity.type
_entity.pdbx_description
1 polymer ?
#
loop_
_entity_poly.entity_id
_entity_poly.type
_entity_poly.pdbx_seq_one_letter_code
_entity_poly.pdbx_strand_id
1 'polypeptide(L)'
;TLKRLGFGSNYINWIKLLYLNATFKIKINNSITDPISFKSGIRQGCPLSGGLFVLCIEPLLHNIRRNVRIPGVLPPGSQFPSVVRSILNKENVNVNIKLSAYADDVCTIAFNVNDERETQAMFELYNNASGGKTNKDKAIIFWISDWLDPPNFKSKIEREYCNFLGVPIDTKGKMPSIELDKMILNVKQQMGMWSTIKLSLFERATVLKSFILSRLVYCFSLMPLPKKIIENLQKDINKFFWNNKHQSISFYTCVGKKGNGGFALLPLNSMIASYRIKCGLKIISTTPKIWKFYTYQHVGIQLRTYAPWIWTNLTPHFNDETKFFGDVACRTINWIKKGGKLTIDDSEPSVYWQLINRCVFRPPICSQRVPHLKNNSAFFEIIHKSKLPTTVTEFWILLANYGVNTRERLGKTMEEKQCLYCNLPETTTHLFVQCCFFQELFTMMLTYIQNASGIIIERKVDEIVYLKTILSTDSTVVQRKTAYIIGNYLHSIWLFRSITIHGGRRHNCNGCKRIFKTKMKYLPYDNG
;
A
#
# COMPACT_ATOMS: atom_id res chain seq x y z
N THR A 1 14.77 -29.90 23.38
CA THR A 1 13.48 -29.32 22.98
C THR A 1 12.72 -30.14 21.95
N LEU A 2 13.20 -30.30 20.70
CA LEU A 2 12.47 -31.00 19.62
C LEU A 2 11.93 -32.39 20.00
N LYS A 3 12.77 -33.25 20.61
CA LYS A 3 12.34 -34.57 21.10
C LYS A 3 11.18 -34.51 22.10
N ARG A 4 11.20 -33.51 23.00
CA ARG A 4 10.16 -33.31 24.02
C ARG A 4 8.85 -32.79 23.42
N LEU A 5 8.93 -32.02 22.34
CA LEU A 5 7.77 -31.54 21.57
C LEU A 5 7.18 -32.63 20.63
N GLY A 6 7.73 -33.85 20.63
CA GLY A 6 7.19 -34.97 19.87
C GLY A 6 7.61 -35.03 18.39
N PHE A 7 8.62 -34.26 17.98
CA PHE A 7 9.13 -34.37 16.61
C PHE A 7 9.77 -35.74 16.37
N GLY A 8 9.48 -36.35 15.22
CA GLY A 8 10.02 -37.64 14.81
C GLY A 8 11.55 -37.64 14.68
N SER A 9 12.16 -38.82 14.85
CA SER A 9 13.62 -39.00 14.79
C SER A 9 14.23 -38.53 13.47
N ASN A 10 13.57 -38.80 12.34
CA ASN A 10 14.04 -38.38 11.01
C ASN A 10 14.18 -36.85 10.91
N TYR A 11 13.16 -36.11 11.35
CA TYR A 11 13.22 -34.64 11.36
C TYR A 11 14.34 -34.13 12.26
N ILE A 12 14.47 -34.69 13.46
CA ILE A 12 15.54 -34.30 14.39
C ILE A 12 16.92 -34.57 13.77
N ASN A 13 17.10 -35.69 13.07
CA ASN A 13 18.35 -36.05 12.41
C ASN A 13 18.67 -35.10 11.26
N TRP A 14 17.69 -34.66 10.47
CA TRP A 14 17.90 -33.63 9.45
C TRP A 14 18.33 -32.30 10.05
N ILE A 15 17.70 -31.86 11.14
CA ILE A 15 18.11 -30.63 11.84
C ILE A 15 19.53 -30.76 12.39
N LYS A 16 19.86 -31.92 12.99
CA LYS A 16 21.21 -32.22 13.45
C LYS A 16 22.23 -32.16 12.32
N LEU A 17 21.97 -32.81 11.19
CA LEU A 17 22.85 -32.77 10.02
C LEU A 17 23.11 -31.34 9.55
N LEU A 18 22.08 -30.50 9.59
CA LEU A 18 22.18 -29.11 9.15
C LEU A 18 22.94 -28.21 10.14
N TYR A 19 22.79 -28.40 11.45
CA TYR A 19 23.27 -27.44 12.47
C TYR A 19 24.41 -27.95 13.36
N LEU A 20 24.61 -29.27 13.51
CA LEU A 20 25.75 -29.80 14.27
C LEU A 20 27.03 -29.63 13.47
N ASN A 21 28.11 -29.23 14.15
CA ASN A 21 29.45 -29.04 13.56
C ASN A 21 29.47 -28.10 12.34
N ALA A 22 28.47 -27.22 12.23
CA ALA A 22 28.43 -26.24 11.16
C ALA A 22 29.64 -25.30 11.27
N THR A 23 30.22 -24.93 10.15
CA THR A 23 31.27 -23.90 10.07
C THR A 23 30.81 -22.80 9.13
N PHE A 24 31.22 -21.56 9.39
CA PHE A 24 31.01 -20.45 8.46
C PHE A 24 32.35 -19.79 8.12
N LYS A 25 32.41 -19.16 6.95
CA LYS A 25 33.53 -18.32 6.53
C LYS A 25 33.00 -16.92 6.27
N ILE A 26 33.78 -15.89 6.61
CA ILE A 26 33.41 -14.50 6.38
C ILE A 26 34.10 -14.07 5.09
N LYS A 27 33.34 -13.44 4.17
CA LYS A 27 33.90 -12.85 2.95
C LYS A 27 34.09 -11.34 3.17
N ILE A 28 35.33 -10.88 3.16
CA ILE A 28 35.71 -9.47 3.33
C ILE A 28 36.53 -9.06 2.10
N ASN A 29 36.08 -8.06 1.34
CA ASN A 29 36.79 -7.54 0.17
C ASN A 29 37.28 -8.63 -0.81
N ASN A 30 36.40 -9.58 -1.15
CA ASN A 30 36.70 -10.78 -1.96
C ASN A 30 37.66 -11.82 -1.36
N SER A 31 38.24 -11.59 -0.19
CA SER A 31 38.98 -12.59 0.57
C SER A 31 38.05 -13.36 1.50
N ILE A 32 38.34 -14.65 1.71
CA ILE A 32 37.54 -15.54 2.56
C ILE A 32 38.39 -15.93 3.77
N THR A 33 37.84 -15.80 4.98
CA THR A 33 38.52 -16.24 6.21
C THR A 33 38.63 -17.76 6.29
N ASP A 34 39.47 -18.23 7.22
CA ASP A 34 39.44 -19.63 7.64
C ASP A 34 38.06 -20.03 8.20
N PRO A 35 37.70 -21.33 8.14
CA PRO A 35 36.45 -21.82 8.72
C PRO A 35 36.37 -21.53 10.22
N ILE A 36 35.30 -20.86 10.63
CA ILE A 36 34.97 -20.61 12.03
C ILE A 36 33.89 -21.61 12.45
N SER A 37 34.17 -22.39 13.51
CA SER A 37 33.22 -23.35 14.05
C SER A 37 32.04 -22.65 14.72
N PHE A 38 30.82 -23.05 14.36
CA PHE A 38 29.59 -22.54 14.93
C PHE A 38 29.20 -23.38 16.16
N LYS A 39 29.39 -22.84 17.36
CA LYS A 39 29.10 -23.56 18.62
C LYS A 39 27.65 -23.44 19.09
N SER A 40 27.03 -22.27 18.91
CA SER A 40 25.71 -21.97 19.45
C SER A 40 24.98 -20.93 18.61
N GLY A 41 23.66 -21.05 18.53
CA GLY A 41 22.77 -20.11 17.86
C GLY A 41 22.04 -20.71 16.67
N ILE A 42 21.40 -19.85 15.89
CA ILE A 42 20.71 -20.20 14.65
C ILE A 42 21.26 -19.35 13.50
N ARG A 43 21.31 -19.91 12.29
CA ARG A 43 21.85 -19.23 11.11
C ARG A 43 20.90 -18.13 10.64
N GLN A 44 21.30 -16.87 10.73
CA GLN A 44 20.52 -15.77 10.17
C GLN A 44 20.45 -15.89 8.64
N GLY A 45 19.30 -15.57 8.05
CA GLY A 45 19.03 -15.77 6.62
C GLY A 45 18.66 -17.21 6.21
N CYS A 46 18.75 -18.19 7.12
CA CYS A 46 18.23 -19.53 6.86
C CYS A 46 16.70 -19.57 7.05
N PRO A 47 15.92 -20.08 6.07
CA PRO A 47 14.47 -20.16 6.18
C PRO A 47 13.95 -20.97 7.39
N LEU A 48 14.73 -21.95 7.86
CA LEU A 48 14.38 -22.79 9.01
C LEU A 48 14.58 -22.09 10.37
N SER A 49 15.50 -21.13 10.43
CA SER A 49 15.93 -20.54 11.71
C SER A 49 14.81 -19.85 12.46
N GLY A 50 13.87 -19.18 11.77
CA GLY A 50 12.72 -18.54 12.41
C GLY A 50 11.81 -19.54 13.12
N GLY A 51 11.45 -20.64 12.44
CA GLY A 51 10.65 -21.71 13.04
C GLY A 51 11.36 -22.41 14.20
N LEU A 52 12.66 -22.69 14.05
CA LEU A 52 13.47 -23.27 15.12
C LEU A 52 13.56 -22.34 16.34
N PHE A 53 13.70 -21.02 16.13
CA PHE A 53 13.72 -20.05 17.22
C PHE A 53 12.42 -20.08 18.04
N VAL A 54 11.27 -20.11 17.36
CA VAL A 54 9.96 -20.21 18.01
C VAL A 54 9.88 -21.46 18.90
N LEU A 55 10.40 -22.59 18.43
CA LEU A 55 10.46 -23.82 19.23
C LEU A 55 11.45 -23.70 20.39
N CYS A 56 12.57 -22.99 20.22
CA CYS A 56 13.58 -22.80 21.25
C CYS A 56 13.11 -21.91 22.40
N ILE A 57 12.35 -20.84 22.13
CA ILE A 57 11.85 -19.92 23.17
C ILE A 57 10.60 -20.45 23.88
N GLU A 58 9.88 -21.39 23.28
CA GLU A 58 8.65 -21.97 23.83
C GLU A 58 8.76 -22.49 25.28
N PRO A 59 9.85 -23.13 25.76
CA PRO A 59 10.01 -23.50 27.16
C PRO A 59 9.90 -22.31 28.14
N LEU A 60 10.46 -21.15 27.80
CA LEU A 60 10.31 -19.92 28.60
C LEU A 60 8.84 -19.48 28.64
N LEU A 61 8.21 -19.39 27.46
CA LEU A 61 6.83 -18.97 27.32
C LEU A 61 5.87 -19.93 28.06
N HIS A 62 6.15 -21.23 28.00
CA HIS A 62 5.42 -22.26 28.71
C HIS A 62 5.54 -22.09 30.23
N ASN A 63 6.75 -21.88 30.75
CA ASN A 63 6.99 -21.68 32.17
C ASN A 63 6.26 -20.45 32.70
N ILE A 64 6.32 -19.32 31.99
CA ILE A 64 5.59 -18.11 32.36
C ILE A 64 4.07 -18.37 32.37
N ARG A 65 3.54 -19.04 31.33
CA ARG A 65 2.10 -19.38 31.27
C ARG A 65 1.66 -20.26 32.45
N ARG A 66 2.49 -21.23 32.86
CA ARG A 66 2.18 -22.17 33.95
C ARG A 66 2.45 -21.62 35.35
N ASN A 67 3.30 -20.61 35.49
CA ASN A 67 3.66 -20.07 36.81
C ASN A 67 2.47 -19.35 37.45
N VAL A 68 1.93 -19.91 38.55
CA VAL A 68 0.77 -19.37 39.28
C VAL A 68 1.06 -18.03 39.98
N ARG A 69 2.34 -17.75 40.27
CA ARG A 69 2.78 -16.47 40.87
C ARG A 69 2.86 -15.34 39.86
N ILE A 70 2.73 -15.64 38.57
CA ILE A 70 2.52 -14.64 37.52
C ILE A 70 1.02 -14.60 37.25
N PRO A 71 0.30 -13.62 37.81
CA PRO A 71 -1.16 -13.63 37.82
C PRO A 71 -1.75 -13.45 36.43
N GLY A 72 -1.12 -12.66 35.56
CA GLY A 72 -1.67 -12.30 34.25
C GLY A 72 -2.94 -11.45 34.33
N VAL A 73 -3.61 -11.28 33.19
CA VAL A 73 -4.84 -10.51 33.06
C VAL A 73 -5.94 -11.41 32.54
N LEU A 74 -7.08 -11.39 33.22
CA LEU A 74 -8.32 -11.96 32.71
C LEU A 74 -8.96 -10.99 31.71
N PRO A 75 -9.20 -11.40 30.45
CA PRO A 75 -9.91 -10.59 29.50
C PRO A 75 -11.34 -10.30 29.97
N PRO A 76 -11.91 -9.16 29.57
CA PRO A 76 -13.25 -8.78 29.97
C PRO A 76 -14.31 -9.82 29.63
N GLY A 77 -15.11 -10.22 30.61
CA GLY A 77 -16.18 -11.22 30.46
C GLY A 77 -15.71 -12.67 30.28
N SER A 78 -14.39 -12.93 30.27
CA SER A 78 -13.84 -14.29 30.14
C SER A 78 -14.14 -15.20 31.34
N GLN A 79 -14.63 -14.64 32.46
CA GLN A 79 -15.16 -15.40 33.58
C GLN A 79 -16.47 -16.13 33.25
N PHE A 80 -17.17 -15.73 32.18
CA PHE A 80 -18.43 -16.33 31.77
C PHE A 80 -18.20 -17.36 30.64
N PRO A 81 -18.50 -18.66 30.85
CA PRO A 81 -18.30 -19.69 29.83
C PRO A 81 -19.00 -19.41 28.50
N SER A 82 -20.18 -18.78 28.54
CA SER A 82 -20.94 -18.38 27.35
C SER A 82 -20.20 -17.36 26.48
N VAL A 83 -19.50 -16.40 27.10
CA VAL A 83 -18.69 -15.39 26.42
C VAL A 83 -17.42 -16.02 25.84
N VAL A 84 -16.78 -16.93 26.57
CA VAL A 84 -15.62 -17.68 26.06
C VAL A 84 -16.02 -18.54 24.85
N ARG A 85 -17.16 -19.23 24.94
CA ARG A 85 -17.70 -20.04 23.84
C ARG A 85 -17.99 -19.18 22.61
N SER A 86 -18.60 -18.01 22.77
CA SER A 86 -18.94 -17.13 21.64
C SER A 86 -17.71 -16.51 20.95
N ILE A 87 -16.62 -16.26 21.68
CA ILE A 87 -15.41 -15.63 21.13
C ILE A 87 -14.37 -16.64 20.65
N LEU A 88 -14.17 -17.74 21.37
CA LEU A 88 -13.10 -18.71 21.12
C LEU A 88 -13.60 -20.03 20.51
N ASN A 89 -14.91 -20.26 20.41
CA ASN A 89 -15.51 -21.53 20.00
C ASN A 89 -14.97 -22.72 20.82
N LYS A 90 -14.72 -22.49 22.11
CA LYS A 90 -14.23 -23.50 23.05
C LYS A 90 -14.97 -23.40 24.38
N GLU A 91 -15.16 -24.55 25.01
CA GLU A 91 -15.72 -24.65 26.36
C GLU A 91 -14.60 -24.95 27.36
N ASN A 92 -14.77 -24.52 28.61
CA ASN A 92 -13.87 -24.81 29.74
C ASN A 92 -12.41 -24.40 29.52
N VAL A 93 -12.16 -23.30 28.82
CA VAL A 93 -10.81 -22.74 28.63
C VAL A 93 -10.58 -21.59 29.61
N ASN A 94 -9.53 -21.70 30.42
CA ASN A 94 -9.01 -20.58 31.20
C ASN A 94 -8.30 -19.60 30.26
N VAL A 95 -8.86 -18.40 30.10
CA VAL A 95 -8.34 -17.35 29.18
C VAL A 95 -7.45 -16.35 29.92
N ASN A 96 -6.56 -16.81 30.80
CA ASN A 96 -5.65 -15.90 31.49
C ASN A 96 -4.45 -15.50 30.61
N ILE A 97 -4.33 -14.21 30.28
CA ILE A 97 -3.25 -13.67 29.44
C ILE A 97 -2.08 -13.27 30.34
N LYS A 98 -0.99 -14.03 30.27
CA LYS A 98 0.24 -13.74 31.05
C LYS A 98 1.34 -13.06 30.24
N LEU A 99 1.37 -13.30 28.93
CA LEU A 99 2.42 -12.80 28.05
C LEU A 99 1.93 -12.64 26.61
N SER A 100 2.64 -11.80 25.87
CA SER A 100 2.64 -11.73 24.41
C SER A 100 4.07 -11.87 23.91
N ALA A 101 4.30 -12.61 22.84
CA ALA A 101 5.63 -12.81 22.28
C ALA A 101 5.62 -12.68 20.76
N TYR A 102 6.59 -11.95 20.22
CA TYR A 102 6.86 -11.83 18.79
C TYR A 102 8.35 -12.00 18.54
N ALA A 103 8.75 -13.16 18.01
CA ALA A 103 10.15 -13.56 17.98
C ALA A 103 10.79 -13.44 19.38
N ASP A 104 11.85 -12.66 19.52
CA ASP A 104 12.58 -12.41 20.77
C ASP A 104 11.93 -11.34 21.67
N ASP A 105 11.04 -10.52 21.12
CA ASP A 105 10.28 -9.52 21.90
C ASP A 105 9.19 -10.23 22.72
N VAL A 106 9.45 -10.39 24.02
CA VAL A 106 8.51 -10.97 24.99
C VAL A 106 8.03 -9.87 25.93
N CYS A 107 6.72 -9.67 25.98
CA CYS A 107 6.04 -8.73 26.87
C CYS A 107 5.22 -9.50 27.90
N THR A 108 5.38 -9.15 29.17
CA THR A 108 4.64 -9.70 30.32
C THR A 108 3.90 -8.59 31.04
N ILE A 109 2.95 -8.95 31.89
CA ILE A 109 2.16 -8.00 32.67
C ILE A 109 2.50 -8.18 34.14
N ALA A 110 2.83 -7.07 34.81
CA ALA A 110 3.17 -7.03 36.22
C ALA A 110 2.35 -5.93 36.91
N PHE A 111 1.73 -6.25 38.05
CA PHE A 111 0.98 -5.32 38.88
C PHE A 111 1.77 -4.87 40.10
N ASN A 112 2.73 -5.67 40.54
CA ASN A 112 3.54 -5.42 41.72
C ASN A 112 4.97 -5.96 41.54
N VAL A 113 5.84 -5.63 42.49
CA VAL A 113 7.28 -6.00 42.45
C VAL A 113 7.49 -7.52 42.50
N ASN A 114 6.59 -8.29 43.11
CA ASN A 114 6.70 -9.75 43.12
C ASN A 114 6.45 -10.35 41.73
N ASP A 115 5.49 -9.82 40.97
CA ASP A 115 5.22 -10.27 39.59
C ASP A 115 6.45 -10.03 38.70
N GLU A 116 7.12 -8.87 38.84
CA GLU A 116 8.37 -8.56 38.15
C GLU A 116 9.46 -9.56 38.56
N ARG A 117 9.66 -9.77 39.86
CA ARG A 117 10.67 -10.67 40.40
C ARG A 117 10.50 -12.10 39.89
N GLU A 118 9.28 -12.61 39.89
CA GLU A 118 8.96 -13.96 39.40
C GLU A 118 9.17 -14.06 37.89
N THR A 119 8.84 -13.02 37.14
CA THR A 119 9.12 -12.95 35.71
C THR A 119 10.63 -12.98 35.44
N GLN A 120 11.41 -12.14 36.13
CA GLN A 120 12.87 -12.11 36.02
C GLN A 120 13.48 -13.48 36.34
N ALA A 121 13.01 -14.15 37.38
CA ALA A 121 13.46 -15.50 37.73
C ALA A 121 13.20 -16.52 36.60
N MET A 122 12.07 -16.43 35.89
CA MET A 122 11.81 -17.30 34.73
C MET A 122 12.77 -17.03 33.56
N PHE A 123 13.08 -15.77 33.29
CA PHE A 123 14.07 -15.40 32.27
C PHE A 123 15.48 -15.85 32.67
N GLU A 124 15.89 -15.69 33.92
CA GLU A 124 17.19 -16.14 34.42
C GLU A 124 17.33 -17.67 34.30
N LEU A 125 16.30 -18.41 34.71
CA LEU A 125 16.27 -19.87 34.56
C LEU A 125 16.42 -20.29 33.08
N TYR A 126 15.69 -19.63 32.18
CA TYR A 126 15.81 -19.91 30.75
C TYR A 126 17.18 -19.53 30.19
N ASN A 127 17.74 -18.39 30.59
CA ASN A 127 19.06 -17.94 30.15
C ASN A 127 20.14 -18.94 30.56
N ASN A 128 20.10 -19.43 31.80
CA ASN A 128 21.01 -20.45 32.30
C ASN A 128 20.88 -21.79 31.56
N ALA A 129 19.65 -22.18 31.18
CA ALA A 129 19.40 -23.43 30.47
C ALA A 129 19.69 -23.36 28.96
N SER A 130 19.48 -22.22 28.33
CA SER A 130 19.56 -22.05 26.86
C SER A 130 20.87 -21.42 26.38
N GLY A 131 21.62 -20.76 27.27
CA GLY A 131 22.73 -19.88 26.91
C GLY A 131 22.28 -18.52 26.33
N GLY A 132 20.97 -18.25 26.32
CA GLY A 132 20.42 -16.95 25.97
C GLY A 132 20.78 -15.87 27.00
N LYS A 133 20.72 -14.60 26.57
CA LYS A 133 20.91 -13.45 27.46
C LYS A 133 19.85 -12.40 27.19
N THR A 134 19.15 -11.99 28.24
CA THR A 134 18.23 -10.85 28.18
C THR A 134 19.03 -9.56 28.03
N ASN A 135 18.66 -8.72 27.07
CA ASN A 135 19.23 -7.38 26.93
C ASN A 135 18.61 -6.44 27.97
N LYS A 136 19.36 -6.15 29.04
CA LYS A 136 18.90 -5.32 30.16
C LYS A 136 18.65 -3.85 29.77
N ASP A 137 19.33 -3.34 28.75
CA ASP A 137 19.15 -1.96 28.28
C ASP A 137 17.85 -1.79 27.51
N LYS A 138 17.41 -2.86 26.84
CA LYS A 138 16.12 -2.90 26.12
C LYS A 138 14.95 -3.34 27.00
N ALA A 139 15.22 -4.12 28.04
CA ALA A 139 14.19 -4.59 28.96
C ALA A 139 13.73 -3.43 29.87
N ILE A 140 12.51 -2.96 29.65
CA ILE A 140 11.90 -1.88 30.41
C ILE A 140 10.53 -2.29 30.94
N ILE A 141 10.11 -1.64 32.02
CA ILE A 141 8.70 -1.63 32.45
C ILE A 141 8.07 -0.37 31.86
N PHE A 142 7.13 -0.56 30.95
CA PHE A 142 6.31 0.54 30.48
C PHE A 142 5.15 0.77 31.45
N TRP A 143 5.17 1.91 32.14
CA TRP A 143 4.22 2.21 33.20
C TRP A 143 2.88 2.69 32.63
N ILE A 144 1.87 1.83 32.68
CA ILE A 144 0.51 2.11 32.24
C ILE A 144 -0.40 2.16 33.48
N SER A 145 -0.44 3.31 34.16
CA SER A 145 -1.30 3.55 35.32
C SER A 145 -1.56 5.04 35.53
N ASP A 146 -2.67 5.36 36.21
CA ASP A 146 -2.98 6.71 36.68
C ASP A 146 -2.28 7.04 38.02
N TRP A 147 -1.63 6.06 38.65
CA TRP A 147 -0.88 6.26 39.88
C TRP A 147 0.38 7.09 39.60
N LEU A 148 0.59 8.13 40.42
CA LEU A 148 1.70 9.08 40.29
C LEU A 148 3.07 8.39 40.40
N ASP A 149 3.18 7.47 41.36
CA ASP A 149 4.42 6.75 41.62
C ASP A 149 4.28 5.26 41.33
N PRO A 150 5.15 4.70 40.47
CA PRO A 150 5.21 3.28 40.25
C PRO A 150 5.78 2.57 41.48
N PRO A 151 5.44 1.29 41.69
CA PRO A 151 6.15 0.42 42.62
C PRO A 151 7.67 0.48 42.41
N ASN A 152 8.42 0.18 43.46
CA ASN A 152 9.89 0.16 43.42
C ASN A 152 10.40 -1.09 42.65
N PHE A 153 10.14 -1.12 41.34
CA PHE A 153 10.60 -2.14 40.43
C PHE A 153 12.12 -2.05 40.24
N LYS A 154 12.75 -3.20 40.00
CA LYS A 154 14.20 -3.26 39.75
C LYS A 154 14.57 -2.83 38.32
N SER A 155 13.67 -3.07 37.38
CA SER A 155 13.85 -2.74 35.96
C SER A 155 13.68 -1.25 35.72
N LYS A 156 14.31 -0.74 34.66
CA LYS A 156 14.11 0.64 34.23
C LYS A 156 12.64 0.87 33.90
N ILE A 157 12.06 1.91 34.48
CA ILE A 157 10.67 2.31 34.26
C ILE A 157 10.63 3.39 33.19
N GLU A 158 9.80 3.19 32.17
CA GLU A 158 9.50 4.16 31.12
C GLU A 158 8.06 4.66 31.31
N ARG A 159 7.88 5.98 31.35
CA ARG A 159 6.59 6.62 31.69
C ARG A 159 5.99 7.40 30.52
N GLU A 160 6.78 7.76 29.52
CA GLU A 160 6.30 8.59 28.42
C GLU A 160 5.72 7.72 27.29
N TYR A 161 6.56 6.88 26.70
CA TYR A 161 6.17 6.01 25.59
C TYR A 161 7.10 4.81 25.44
N CYS A 162 6.59 3.74 24.83
CA CYS A 162 7.33 2.53 24.52
C CYS A 162 7.25 2.21 23.02
N ASN A 163 8.35 1.75 22.44
CA ASN A 163 8.36 1.19 21.10
C ASN A 163 7.83 -0.24 21.14
N PHE A 164 6.61 -0.44 20.66
CA PHE A 164 5.99 -1.76 20.58
C PHE A 164 5.89 -2.20 19.11
N LEU A 165 6.60 -3.27 18.74
CA LEU A 165 6.64 -3.82 17.38
C LEU A 165 6.93 -2.76 16.29
N GLY A 166 7.80 -1.80 16.60
CA GLY A 166 8.20 -0.73 15.68
C GLY A 166 7.29 0.49 15.66
N VAL A 167 6.32 0.60 16.58
CA VAL A 167 5.47 1.79 16.75
C VAL A 167 5.66 2.36 18.16
N PRO A 168 6.09 3.62 18.30
CA PRO A 168 6.09 4.31 19.58
C PRO A 168 4.66 4.63 20.01
N ILE A 169 4.31 4.19 21.23
CA ILE A 169 2.97 4.32 21.80
C ILE A 169 3.10 4.89 23.21
N ASP A 170 2.38 5.98 23.49
CA ASP A 170 2.26 6.59 24.81
C ASP A 170 1.27 5.83 25.71
N THR A 171 1.17 6.24 26.97
CA THR A 171 0.26 5.60 27.96
C THR A 171 -1.22 5.68 27.59
N LYS A 172 -1.58 6.54 26.62
CA LYS A 172 -2.95 6.73 26.10
C LYS A 172 -3.17 6.04 24.75
N GLY A 173 -2.23 5.22 24.29
CA GLY A 173 -2.35 4.50 23.02
C GLY A 173 -2.13 5.36 21.78
N LYS A 174 -1.49 6.52 21.89
CA LYS A 174 -1.19 7.44 20.77
C LYS A 174 0.30 7.44 20.46
N MET A 175 0.65 7.78 19.22
CA MET A 175 2.04 8.08 18.89
C MET A 175 2.43 9.45 19.46
N PRO A 176 3.56 9.56 20.18
CA PRO A 176 4.09 10.83 20.63
C PRO A 176 4.32 11.79 19.47
N SER A 177 4.06 13.08 19.68
CA SER A 177 4.17 14.10 18.62
C SER A 177 5.56 14.14 17.98
N ILE A 178 6.63 14.03 18.78
CA ILE A 178 8.02 14.02 18.30
C ILE A 178 8.27 12.84 17.35
N GLU A 179 7.78 11.66 17.70
CA GLU A 179 7.94 10.46 16.89
C GLU A 179 7.10 10.50 15.61
N LEU A 180 5.90 11.09 15.71
CA LEU A 180 5.08 11.36 14.53
C LEU A 180 5.79 12.32 13.58
N ASP A 181 6.37 13.41 14.08
CA ASP A 181 7.10 14.38 13.25
C ASP A 181 8.33 13.75 12.59
N LYS A 182 9.09 12.90 13.30
CA LYS A 182 10.21 12.11 12.73
C LYS A 182 9.73 11.21 11.60
N MET A 183 8.61 10.50 11.80
CA MET A 183 8.02 9.62 10.77
C MET A 183 7.61 10.41 9.52
N ILE A 184 6.97 11.57 9.69
CA ILE A 184 6.56 12.45 8.60
C ILE A 184 7.78 13.03 7.87
N LEU A 185 8.81 13.44 8.62
CA LEU A 185 10.04 13.97 8.06
C LEU A 185 10.79 12.93 7.22
N ASN A 186 10.87 11.68 7.69
CA ASN A 186 11.46 10.57 6.92
C ASN A 186 10.71 10.36 5.59
N VAL A 187 9.37 10.35 5.63
CA VAL A 187 8.54 10.25 4.42
C VAL A 187 8.81 11.41 3.44
N LYS A 188 8.91 12.64 3.93
CA LYS A 188 9.23 13.80 3.09
C LYS A 188 10.63 13.72 2.49
N GLN A 189 11.63 13.28 3.27
CA GLN A 189 12.99 13.09 2.78
C GLN A 189 13.06 12.05 1.66
N GLN A 190 12.36 10.92 1.82
CA GLN A 190 12.26 9.91 0.77
C GLN A 190 11.63 10.48 -0.51
N MET A 191 10.53 11.23 -0.39
CA MET A 191 9.92 11.91 -1.54
C MET A 191 10.89 12.92 -2.19
N GLY A 192 11.67 13.63 -1.39
CA GLY A 192 12.73 14.52 -1.87
C GLY A 192 13.81 13.79 -2.67
N MET A 193 14.33 12.67 -2.15
CA MET A 193 15.32 11.84 -2.84
C MET A 193 14.79 11.34 -4.18
N TRP A 194 13.58 10.78 -4.21
CA TRP A 194 12.96 10.28 -5.44
C TRP A 194 12.63 11.39 -6.44
N SER A 195 12.48 12.64 -5.99
CA SER A 195 12.24 13.79 -6.88
C SER A 195 13.48 14.20 -7.68
N THR A 196 14.68 13.77 -7.27
CA THR A 196 15.93 14.04 -8.02
C THR A 196 16.02 13.21 -9.29
N ILE A 197 15.31 12.07 -9.34
CA ILE A 197 15.30 11.16 -10.47
C ILE A 197 14.19 11.58 -11.44
N LYS A 198 14.52 11.60 -12.74
CA LYS A 198 13.53 11.86 -13.81
C LYS A 198 12.62 10.65 -13.96
N LEU A 199 11.51 10.67 -13.23
CA LEU A 199 10.48 9.63 -13.26
C LEU A 199 9.26 10.06 -14.06
N SER A 200 8.66 9.09 -14.73
CA SER A 200 7.36 9.17 -15.37
C SER A 200 6.23 9.24 -14.31
N LEU A 201 5.01 9.61 -14.70
CA LEU A 201 3.85 9.58 -13.79
C LEU A 201 3.55 8.17 -13.27
N PHE A 202 3.65 7.13 -14.11
CA PHE A 202 3.49 5.73 -13.69
C PHE A 202 4.55 5.29 -12.69
N GLU A 203 5.81 5.67 -12.93
CA GLU A 203 6.91 5.35 -12.03
C GLU A 203 6.72 6.06 -10.70
N ARG A 204 6.31 7.34 -10.70
CA ARG A 204 5.98 8.05 -9.46
C ARG A 204 4.81 7.45 -8.69
N ALA A 205 3.75 7.04 -9.36
CA ALA A 205 2.65 6.31 -8.72
C ALA A 205 3.16 5.02 -8.06
N THR A 206 4.08 4.32 -8.74
CA THR A 206 4.69 3.08 -8.23
C THR A 206 5.60 3.35 -7.02
N VAL A 207 6.40 4.42 -7.07
CA VAL A 207 7.25 4.87 -5.96
C VAL A 207 6.41 5.26 -4.75
N LEU A 208 5.36 6.05 -4.97
CA LEU A 208 4.41 6.44 -3.92
C LEU A 208 3.83 5.20 -3.22
N LYS A 209 3.36 4.21 -3.98
CA LYS A 209 2.77 2.99 -3.41
C LYS A 209 3.80 2.13 -2.68
N SER A 210 4.96 1.90 -3.30
CA SER A 210 5.89 0.84 -2.88
C SER A 210 6.88 1.31 -1.80
N PHE A 211 7.28 2.58 -1.83
CA PHE A 211 8.32 3.11 -0.94
C PHE A 211 7.80 4.15 0.05
N ILE A 212 6.80 4.96 -0.34
CA ILE A 212 6.32 6.07 0.50
C ILE A 212 5.16 5.63 1.38
N LEU A 213 4.07 5.18 0.77
CA LEU A 213 2.82 4.82 1.46
C LEU A 213 2.95 3.53 2.27
N SER A 214 3.74 2.56 1.79
CA SER A 214 4.00 1.29 2.50
C SER A 214 4.54 1.50 3.92
N ARG A 215 5.33 2.56 4.14
CA ARG A 215 5.85 2.95 5.47
C ARG A 215 4.77 3.46 6.42
N LEU A 216 3.72 4.06 5.87
CA LEU A 216 2.62 4.64 6.65
C LEU A 216 1.52 3.62 6.98
N VAL A 217 1.40 2.56 6.15
CA VAL A 217 0.33 1.56 6.23
C VAL A 217 0.22 0.93 7.62
N TYR A 218 1.34 0.54 8.24
CA TYR A 218 1.33 -0.11 9.54
C TYR A 218 0.75 0.80 10.61
N CYS A 219 1.23 2.05 10.70
CA CYS A 219 0.70 3.05 11.63
C CYS A 219 -0.77 3.38 11.34
N PHE A 220 -1.14 3.53 10.06
CA PHE A 220 -2.54 3.74 9.68
C PHE A 220 -3.43 2.62 10.19
N SER A 221 -2.96 1.37 10.24
CA SER A 221 -3.76 0.24 10.70
C SER A 221 -3.99 0.23 12.22
N LEU A 222 -3.13 0.88 13.01
CA LEU A 222 -3.09 0.75 14.47
C LEU A 222 -3.66 1.95 15.23
N MET A 223 -3.57 3.16 14.67
CA MET A 223 -3.95 4.37 15.42
C MET A 223 -4.51 5.48 14.52
N PRO A 224 -5.33 6.40 15.08
CA PRO A 224 -5.86 7.53 14.34
C PRO A 224 -4.79 8.61 14.22
N LEU A 225 -4.55 9.10 13.01
CA LEU A 225 -3.67 10.25 12.81
C LEU A 225 -4.47 11.56 12.80
N PRO A 226 -3.87 12.68 13.24
CA PRO A 226 -4.50 13.99 13.13
C PRO A 226 -4.90 14.33 11.69
N LYS A 227 -6.14 14.82 11.50
CA LYS A 227 -6.70 15.17 10.17
C LYS A 227 -5.78 16.11 9.39
N LYS A 228 -5.24 17.14 10.06
CA LYS A 228 -4.31 18.11 9.46
C LYS A 228 -3.05 17.46 8.88
N ILE A 229 -2.53 16.42 9.54
CA ILE A 229 -1.35 15.68 9.05
C ILE A 229 -1.69 14.88 7.80
N ILE A 230 -2.85 14.21 7.79
CA ILE A 230 -3.33 13.46 6.62
C ILE A 230 -3.53 14.40 5.43
N GLU A 231 -4.14 15.57 5.64
CA GLU A 231 -4.35 16.58 4.60
C GLU A 231 -3.03 17.14 4.05
N ASN A 232 -2.07 17.44 4.93
CA ASN A 232 -0.76 17.94 4.53
C ASN A 232 0.03 16.89 3.74
N LEU A 233 0.06 15.63 4.21
CA LEU A 233 0.66 14.53 3.47
C LEU A 233 -0.01 14.32 2.11
N GLN A 234 -1.33 14.42 2.02
CA GLN A 234 -2.04 14.29 0.75
C GLN A 234 -1.64 15.40 -0.23
N LYS A 235 -1.44 16.63 0.25
CA LYS A 235 -0.92 17.74 -0.56
C LYS A 235 0.52 17.47 -1.03
N ASP A 236 1.38 16.97 -0.15
CA ASP A 236 2.76 16.64 -0.49
C ASP A 236 2.83 15.50 -1.50
N ILE A 237 1.98 14.47 -1.37
CA ILE A 237 1.85 13.37 -2.35
C ILE A 237 1.46 13.91 -3.72
N ASN A 238 0.50 14.83 -3.77
CA ASN A 238 0.06 15.45 -5.02
C ASN A 238 1.17 16.28 -5.66
N LYS A 239 1.92 17.05 -4.86
CA LYS A 239 3.09 17.81 -5.32
C LYS A 239 4.16 16.89 -5.91
N PHE A 240 4.51 15.81 -5.21
CA PHE A 240 5.48 14.82 -5.68
C PHE A 240 5.03 14.19 -7.00
N PHE A 241 3.79 13.70 -7.08
CA PHE A 241 3.25 13.05 -8.27
C PHE A 241 3.38 13.94 -9.52
N TRP A 242 3.05 15.22 -9.38
CA TRP A 242 3.11 16.21 -10.46
C TRP A 242 4.47 16.89 -10.64
N ASN A 243 5.51 16.53 -9.89
CA ASN A 243 6.82 17.23 -9.87
C ASN A 243 6.73 18.73 -9.55
N ASN A 244 5.85 19.12 -8.64
CA ASN A 244 5.51 20.52 -8.38
C ASN A 244 4.94 21.28 -9.59
N LYS A 245 4.55 20.59 -10.67
CA LYS A 245 3.85 21.18 -11.81
C LYS A 245 2.36 21.29 -11.52
N HIS A 246 1.68 22.10 -12.32
CA HIS A 246 0.23 22.18 -12.30
C HIS A 246 -0.42 20.81 -12.55
N GLN A 247 -1.47 20.53 -11.79
CA GLN A 247 -2.23 19.30 -11.90
C GLN A 247 -3.03 19.26 -13.21
N SER A 248 -2.57 18.47 -14.17
CA SER A 248 -3.18 18.39 -15.51
C SER A 248 -4.56 17.74 -15.54
N ILE A 249 -4.86 16.80 -14.64
CA ILE A 249 -6.17 16.15 -14.53
C ILE A 249 -6.57 16.02 -13.07
N SER A 250 -7.86 15.90 -12.79
CA SER A 250 -8.35 15.78 -11.41
C SER A 250 -7.70 14.60 -10.68
N PHE A 251 -7.48 14.75 -9.37
CA PHE A 251 -6.83 13.71 -8.57
C PHE A 251 -7.68 12.43 -8.58
N TYR A 252 -9.00 12.59 -8.53
CA TYR A 252 -9.98 11.51 -8.67
C TYR A 252 -9.81 10.68 -9.95
N THR A 253 -9.46 11.31 -11.08
CA THR A 253 -9.15 10.58 -12.32
C THR A 253 -7.87 9.76 -12.16
N CYS A 254 -6.86 10.30 -11.47
CA CYS A 254 -5.59 9.60 -11.22
C CYS A 254 -5.73 8.39 -10.29
N VAL A 255 -6.78 8.35 -9.45
CA VAL A 255 -7.08 7.24 -8.53
C VAL A 255 -7.59 6.00 -9.28
N GLY A 256 -8.20 6.18 -10.46
CA GLY A 256 -8.72 5.08 -11.27
C GLY A 256 -7.66 4.02 -11.58
N LYS A 257 -8.11 2.77 -11.80
CA LYS A 257 -7.22 1.69 -12.26
C LYS A 257 -6.57 2.08 -13.59
N LYS A 258 -5.38 1.52 -13.88
CA LYS A 258 -4.69 1.68 -15.16
C LYS A 258 -5.59 1.37 -16.36
N GLY A 259 -6.29 0.23 -16.30
CA GLY A 259 -7.27 -0.17 -17.32
C GLY A 259 -8.46 0.79 -17.49
N ASN A 260 -8.68 1.75 -16.60
CA ASN A 260 -9.73 2.77 -16.72
C ASN A 260 -9.16 4.19 -16.95
N GLY A 261 -7.88 4.29 -17.33
CA GLY A 261 -7.24 5.57 -17.64
C GLY A 261 -6.75 6.37 -16.43
N GLY A 262 -6.68 5.73 -15.25
CA GLY A 262 -6.06 6.31 -14.07
C GLY A 262 -4.66 5.76 -13.81
N PHE A 263 -4.01 6.28 -12.76
CA PHE A 263 -2.65 5.91 -12.38
C PHE A 263 -2.62 4.96 -11.17
N ALA A 264 -3.79 4.50 -10.71
CA ALA A 264 -3.98 3.73 -9.49
C ALA A 264 -3.38 4.41 -8.24
N LEU A 265 -3.47 5.74 -8.19
CA LEU A 265 -3.07 6.49 -7.00
C LEU A 265 -3.97 6.15 -5.82
N LEU A 266 -3.39 6.18 -4.62
CA LEU A 266 -4.09 5.82 -3.39
C LEU A 266 -4.36 7.08 -2.56
N PRO A 267 -5.61 7.59 -2.49
CA PRO A 267 -5.96 8.66 -1.57
C PRO A 267 -5.77 8.18 -0.13
N LEU A 268 -5.10 8.97 0.70
CA LEU A 268 -4.79 8.59 2.08
C LEU A 268 -6.06 8.29 2.89
N ASN A 269 -7.08 9.14 2.78
CA ASN A 269 -8.36 8.94 3.47
C ASN A 269 -9.03 7.62 3.07
N SER A 270 -8.97 7.24 1.79
CA SER A 270 -9.53 5.97 1.30
C SER A 270 -8.71 4.77 1.78
N MET A 271 -7.38 4.89 1.85
CA MET A 271 -6.53 3.87 2.43
C MET A 271 -6.85 3.65 3.91
N ILE A 272 -6.85 4.71 4.71
CA ILE A 272 -7.17 4.64 6.14
C ILE A 272 -8.55 4.03 6.33
N ALA A 273 -9.55 4.49 5.55
CA ALA A 273 -10.89 3.93 5.60
C ALA A 273 -10.92 2.42 5.34
N SER A 274 -10.16 1.97 4.34
CA SER A 274 -10.10 0.55 4.00
C SER A 274 -9.50 -0.30 5.13
N TYR A 275 -8.45 0.20 5.82
CA TYR A 275 -7.87 -0.50 6.96
C TYR A 275 -8.81 -0.53 8.17
N ARG A 276 -9.55 0.56 8.42
CA ARG A 276 -10.55 0.65 9.49
C ARG A 276 -11.72 -0.31 9.27
N ILE A 277 -12.24 -0.36 8.05
CA ILE A 277 -13.28 -1.32 7.68
C ILE A 277 -12.77 -2.74 7.80
N LYS A 278 -11.57 -3.05 7.29
CA LYS A 278 -10.96 -4.37 7.48
C LYS A 278 -10.81 -4.74 8.96
N CYS A 279 -10.46 -3.79 9.83
CA CYS A 279 -10.43 -4.00 11.27
C CYS A 279 -11.83 -4.34 11.82
N GLY A 280 -12.86 -3.55 11.47
CA GLY A 280 -14.24 -3.83 11.89
C GLY A 280 -14.78 -5.17 11.38
N LEU A 281 -14.49 -5.55 10.14
CA LEU A 281 -14.81 -6.87 9.60
C LEU A 281 -14.08 -7.98 10.35
N LYS A 282 -12.82 -7.77 10.78
CA LYS A 282 -12.07 -8.75 11.60
C LYS A 282 -12.72 -8.90 12.97
N ILE A 283 -13.21 -7.81 13.56
CA ILE A 283 -13.94 -7.85 14.82
C ILE A 283 -15.24 -8.66 14.65
N ILE A 284 -16.03 -8.36 13.62
CA ILE A 284 -17.32 -9.04 13.34
C ILE A 284 -17.15 -10.51 12.96
N SER A 285 -16.03 -10.89 12.35
CA SER A 285 -15.79 -12.28 11.91
C SER A 285 -16.01 -13.29 13.04
N THR A 286 -16.33 -14.54 12.71
CA THR A 286 -16.48 -15.62 13.71
C THR A 286 -15.15 -16.31 14.05
N THR A 287 -14.03 -15.85 13.47
CA THR A 287 -12.71 -16.44 13.68
C THR A 287 -12.28 -16.29 15.15
N PRO A 288 -11.92 -17.38 15.85
CA PRO A 288 -11.64 -17.31 17.28
C PRO A 288 -10.31 -16.61 17.55
N LYS A 289 -10.35 -15.46 18.25
CA LYS A 289 -9.18 -14.63 18.56
C LYS A 289 -9.31 -13.96 19.94
N ILE A 290 -8.27 -14.06 20.76
CA ILE A 290 -8.25 -13.54 22.14
C ILE A 290 -8.39 -12.01 22.20
N TRP A 291 -7.82 -11.26 21.25
CA TRP A 291 -7.94 -9.81 21.26
C TRP A 291 -9.39 -9.31 21.09
N LYS A 292 -10.33 -10.18 20.67
CA LYS A 292 -11.74 -9.81 20.50
C LYS A 292 -12.44 -9.44 21.81
N PHE A 293 -12.06 -10.08 22.92
CA PHE A 293 -12.57 -9.75 24.26
C PHE A 293 -12.43 -8.25 24.55
N TYR A 294 -11.29 -7.65 24.19
CA TYR A 294 -11.05 -6.21 24.39
C TYR A 294 -11.74 -5.35 23.34
N THR A 295 -11.74 -5.76 22.07
CA THR A 295 -12.35 -4.94 21.02
C THR A 295 -13.87 -4.85 21.12
N TYR A 296 -14.54 -5.91 21.59
CA TYR A 296 -16.00 -5.91 21.75
C TYR A 296 -16.49 -4.86 22.75
N GLN A 297 -15.70 -4.55 23.77
CA GLN A 297 -16.05 -3.49 24.73
C GLN A 297 -16.13 -2.10 24.07
N HIS A 298 -15.37 -1.88 23.00
CA HIS A 298 -15.29 -0.59 22.33
C HIS A 298 -16.29 -0.45 21.19
N VAL A 299 -16.55 -1.51 20.42
CA VAL A 299 -17.38 -1.44 19.20
C VAL A 299 -18.64 -2.30 19.23
N GLY A 300 -18.81 -3.12 20.27
CA GLY A 300 -19.86 -4.15 20.33
C GLY A 300 -21.26 -3.53 20.30
N ILE A 301 -21.48 -2.46 21.07
CA ILE A 301 -22.74 -1.72 21.11
C ILE A 301 -23.11 -1.18 19.72
N GLN A 302 -22.17 -0.58 19.01
CA GLN A 302 -22.37 0.11 17.74
C GLN A 302 -22.65 -0.88 16.61
N LEU A 303 -21.98 -2.04 16.65
CA LEU A 303 -22.05 -3.06 15.60
C LEU A 303 -23.10 -4.15 15.87
N ARG A 304 -23.74 -4.18 17.05
CA ARG A 304 -24.72 -5.20 17.48
C ARG A 304 -25.85 -5.44 16.49
N THR A 305 -26.32 -4.39 15.80
CA THR A 305 -27.40 -4.49 14.81
C THR A 305 -27.01 -5.38 13.62
N TYR A 306 -25.74 -5.41 13.26
CA TYR A 306 -25.24 -6.16 12.10
C TYR A 306 -24.55 -7.47 12.50
N ALA A 307 -24.09 -7.56 13.75
CA ALA A 307 -23.39 -8.72 14.27
C ALA A 307 -23.80 -8.95 15.74
N PRO A 308 -25.01 -9.49 16.01
CA PRO A 308 -25.53 -9.61 17.37
C PRO A 308 -24.63 -10.41 18.32
N TRP A 309 -23.86 -11.36 17.80
CA TRP A 309 -22.97 -12.24 18.57
C TRP A 309 -21.75 -11.54 19.20
N ILE A 310 -21.43 -10.30 18.79
CA ILE A 310 -20.31 -9.54 19.38
C ILE A 310 -20.71 -8.77 20.64
N TRP A 311 -22.00 -8.75 20.96
CA TRP A 311 -22.55 -7.96 22.06
C TRP A 311 -23.25 -8.86 23.08
N THR A 312 -23.06 -8.55 24.36
CA THR A 312 -23.69 -9.23 25.49
C THR A 312 -23.69 -8.31 26.71
N ASN A 313 -24.70 -8.45 27.58
CA ASN A 313 -24.73 -7.77 28.87
C ASN A 313 -23.74 -8.37 29.90
N LEU A 314 -23.06 -9.47 29.55
CA LEU A 314 -22.08 -10.14 30.42
C LEU A 314 -20.67 -9.55 30.32
N THR A 315 -20.44 -8.57 29.45
CA THR A 315 -19.13 -7.91 29.27
C THR A 315 -19.24 -6.42 29.53
N PRO A 316 -18.21 -5.75 30.08
CA PRO A 316 -18.21 -4.30 30.19
C PRO A 316 -18.16 -3.66 28.81
N HIS A 317 -18.85 -2.54 28.63
CA HIS A 317 -18.81 -1.72 27.42
C HIS A 317 -18.43 -0.29 27.79
N PHE A 318 -17.61 0.35 26.96
CA PHE A 318 -17.29 1.76 27.14
C PHE A 318 -18.44 2.63 26.63
N ASN A 319 -18.85 3.62 27.43
CA ASN A 319 -19.80 4.65 26.98
C ASN A 319 -19.18 5.51 25.88
N ASP A 320 -17.93 5.93 26.08
CA ASP A 320 -17.15 6.68 25.10
C ASP A 320 -16.07 5.79 24.49
N GLU A 321 -16.18 5.57 23.19
CA GLU A 321 -15.18 4.84 22.42
C GLU A 321 -13.90 5.66 22.23
N THR A 322 -12.77 4.97 22.11
CA THR A 322 -11.54 5.66 21.71
C THR A 322 -11.71 6.21 20.29
N LYS A 323 -11.01 7.32 19.97
CA LYS A 323 -11.02 7.91 18.62
C LYS A 323 -10.76 6.87 17.51
N PHE A 324 -9.96 5.84 17.80
CA PHE A 324 -9.69 4.76 16.88
C PHE A 324 -10.91 3.87 16.65
N PHE A 325 -11.47 3.31 17.73
CA PHE A 325 -12.55 2.34 17.63
C PHE A 325 -13.86 2.98 17.17
N GLY A 326 -14.10 4.25 17.47
CA GLY A 326 -15.22 4.99 16.88
C GLY A 326 -15.09 5.19 15.38
N ASP A 327 -13.89 5.49 14.88
CA ASP A 327 -13.63 5.56 13.43
C ASP A 327 -13.78 4.17 12.77
N VAL A 328 -13.38 3.09 13.46
CA VAL A 328 -13.61 1.70 13.00
C VAL A 328 -15.11 1.41 12.91
N ALA A 329 -15.87 1.62 13.99
CA ALA A 329 -17.30 1.33 14.06
C ALA A 329 -18.07 2.15 13.02
N CYS A 330 -17.89 3.48 12.99
CA CYS A 330 -18.57 4.38 12.07
C CYS A 330 -18.35 3.99 10.60
N ARG A 331 -17.09 3.73 10.20
CA ARG A 331 -16.78 3.34 8.81
C ARG A 331 -17.32 1.97 8.46
N THR A 332 -17.30 1.03 9.40
CA THR A 332 -17.82 -0.33 9.18
C THR A 332 -19.34 -0.32 9.03
N ILE A 333 -20.05 0.44 9.86
CA ILE A 333 -21.51 0.63 9.72
C ILE A 333 -21.84 1.25 8.36
N ASN A 334 -21.16 2.33 7.99
CA ASN A 334 -21.37 2.99 6.71
C ASN A 334 -21.06 2.07 5.52
N TRP A 335 -20.07 1.19 5.66
CA TRP A 335 -19.74 0.16 4.68
C TRP A 335 -20.88 -0.83 4.50
N ILE A 336 -21.41 -1.37 5.60
CA ILE A 336 -22.50 -2.35 5.60
C ILE A 336 -23.79 -1.74 5.04
N LYS A 337 -24.16 -0.53 5.49
CA LYS A 337 -25.34 0.22 4.99
C LYS A 337 -25.30 0.45 3.48
N LYS A 338 -24.11 0.57 2.89
CA LYS A 338 -23.92 0.72 1.43
C LYS A 338 -23.80 -0.63 0.69
N GLY A 339 -24.25 -1.73 1.29
CA GLY A 339 -24.21 -3.08 0.70
C GLY A 339 -22.81 -3.69 0.65
N GLY A 340 -21.92 -3.30 1.56
CA GLY A 340 -20.60 -3.93 1.72
C GLY A 340 -20.72 -5.35 2.26
N LYS A 341 -19.88 -6.27 1.77
CA LYS A 341 -19.87 -7.65 2.29
C LYS A 341 -19.32 -7.67 3.73
N LEU A 342 -19.85 -8.59 4.53
CA LEU A 342 -19.44 -8.84 5.93
C LEU A 342 -18.23 -9.78 6.04
N THR A 343 -17.88 -10.47 4.96
CA THR A 343 -16.74 -11.39 4.91
C THR A 343 -15.46 -10.66 4.51
N ILE A 344 -14.34 -11.10 5.09
CA ILE A 344 -13.00 -10.66 4.67
C ILE A 344 -12.54 -11.63 3.60
N ASP A 345 -12.42 -11.13 2.37
CA ASP A 345 -11.60 -11.80 1.38
C ASP A 345 -10.16 -11.28 1.57
N ASP A 346 -9.28 -12.16 2.08
CA ASP A 346 -7.86 -11.85 2.28
C ASP A 346 -7.10 -11.78 0.93
N SER A 347 -7.73 -12.21 -0.18
CA SER A 347 -7.20 -12.02 -1.53
C SER A 347 -7.50 -10.60 -2.05
N GLU A 348 -6.44 -9.83 -2.32
CA GLU A 348 -6.44 -8.47 -2.93
C GLU A 348 -7.03 -7.27 -2.13
N PRO A 349 -6.85 -6.01 -2.60
CA PRO A 349 -7.44 -4.80 -2.01
C PRO A 349 -8.96 -4.69 -2.30
N SER A 350 -9.73 -5.76 -2.09
CA SER A 350 -11.16 -5.83 -2.39
C SER A 350 -11.95 -4.68 -1.74
N VAL A 351 -11.77 -4.47 -0.44
CA VAL A 351 -12.42 -3.39 0.32
C VAL A 351 -12.01 -2.01 -0.19
N TYR A 352 -10.73 -1.81 -0.50
CA TYR A 352 -10.25 -0.52 -1.00
C TYR A 352 -10.84 -0.19 -2.36
N TRP A 353 -10.77 -1.11 -3.33
CA TRP A 353 -11.30 -0.87 -4.68
C TRP A 353 -12.82 -0.74 -4.68
N GLN A 354 -13.52 -1.50 -3.84
CA GLN A 354 -14.96 -1.32 -3.64
C GLN A 354 -15.29 0.06 -3.04
N LEU A 355 -14.51 0.55 -2.05
CA LEU A 355 -14.65 1.91 -1.54
C LEU A 355 -14.41 2.96 -2.63
N ILE A 356 -13.35 2.80 -3.43
CA ILE A 356 -13.05 3.71 -4.54
C ILE A 356 -14.20 3.73 -5.53
N ASN A 357 -14.65 2.56 -5.99
CA ASN A 357 -15.73 2.44 -6.97
C ASN A 357 -17.06 3.05 -6.46
N ARG A 358 -17.33 2.99 -5.15
CA ARG A 358 -18.59 3.50 -4.55
C ARG A 358 -18.56 4.98 -4.16
N CYS A 359 -17.41 5.50 -3.74
CA CYS A 359 -17.34 6.81 -3.05
C CYS A 359 -16.49 7.85 -3.79
N VAL A 360 -15.62 7.42 -4.72
CA VAL A 360 -14.53 8.27 -5.24
C VAL A 360 -14.47 8.23 -6.76
N PHE A 361 -14.84 7.11 -7.37
CA PHE A 361 -14.76 6.93 -8.81
C PHE A 361 -15.83 7.78 -9.51
N ARG A 362 -15.36 8.83 -10.18
CA ARG A 362 -16.11 9.45 -11.28
C ARG A 362 -15.59 8.83 -12.57
N PRO A 363 -16.46 8.52 -13.56
CA PRO A 363 -16.01 8.10 -14.87
C PRO A 363 -14.98 9.11 -15.39
N PRO A 364 -13.87 8.68 -15.99
CA PRO A 364 -12.89 9.60 -16.57
C PRO A 364 -13.58 10.58 -17.53
N ILE A 365 -13.04 11.79 -17.67
CA ILE A 365 -13.69 12.87 -18.43
C ILE A 365 -14.00 12.44 -19.87
N CYS A 366 -13.18 11.56 -20.46
CA CYS A 366 -13.46 10.96 -21.77
C CYS A 366 -14.79 10.20 -21.80
N SER A 367 -15.11 9.33 -20.83
CA SER A 367 -16.40 8.60 -20.81
C SER A 367 -17.62 9.51 -20.68
N GLN A 368 -17.45 10.69 -20.08
CA GLN A 368 -18.54 11.64 -19.93
C GLN A 368 -18.83 12.41 -21.23
N ARG A 369 -17.80 12.61 -22.06
CA ARG A 369 -17.86 13.42 -23.28
C ARG A 369 -17.96 12.60 -24.56
N VAL A 370 -17.57 11.33 -24.50
CA VAL A 370 -17.48 10.44 -25.66
C VAL A 370 -18.41 9.24 -25.44
N PRO A 371 -19.60 9.21 -26.09
CA PRO A 371 -20.64 8.23 -25.79
C PRO A 371 -20.23 6.76 -25.99
N HIS A 372 -19.39 6.46 -26.98
CA HIS A 372 -18.93 5.09 -27.28
C HIS A 372 -17.90 4.56 -26.25
N LEU A 373 -17.38 5.45 -25.39
CA LEU A 373 -16.41 5.14 -24.35
C LEU A 373 -17.04 4.97 -22.95
N LYS A 374 -18.37 4.85 -22.85
CA LYS A 374 -19.07 4.67 -21.56
C LYS A 374 -18.54 3.49 -20.74
N ASN A 375 -18.08 2.41 -21.38
CA ASN A 375 -17.37 1.28 -20.76
C ASN A 375 -15.87 1.31 -21.12
N ASN A 376 -15.19 2.34 -20.64
CA ASN A 376 -13.84 2.76 -21.02
C ASN A 376 -12.68 1.76 -20.83
N SER A 377 -12.92 0.55 -20.33
CA SER A 377 -11.83 -0.38 -19.98
C SER A 377 -11.04 -0.85 -21.18
N ALA A 378 -11.72 -1.19 -22.28
CA ALA A 378 -11.08 -1.73 -23.48
C ALA A 378 -10.07 -0.75 -24.12
N PHE A 379 -10.42 0.54 -24.18
CA PHE A 379 -9.56 1.59 -24.75
C PHE A 379 -8.23 1.72 -24.01
N PHE A 380 -8.28 1.93 -22.70
CA PHE A 380 -7.06 2.09 -21.91
C PHE A 380 -6.29 0.78 -21.79
N GLU A 381 -6.96 -0.38 -21.78
CA GLU A 381 -6.29 -1.68 -21.85
C GLU A 381 -5.46 -1.86 -23.12
N ILE A 382 -5.97 -1.47 -24.28
CA ILE A 382 -5.23 -1.54 -25.55
C ILE A 382 -3.98 -0.64 -25.47
N ILE A 383 -4.12 0.59 -24.97
CA ILE A 383 -2.98 1.51 -24.79
C ILE A 383 -1.91 0.91 -23.88
N HIS A 384 -2.31 0.22 -22.81
CA HIS A 384 -1.36 -0.44 -21.91
C HIS A 384 -0.72 -1.70 -22.51
N LYS A 385 -1.47 -2.47 -23.30
CA LYS A 385 -1.02 -3.71 -23.93
C LYS A 385 -0.19 -3.49 -25.21
N SER A 386 -0.19 -2.28 -25.77
CA SER A 386 0.50 -1.94 -27.04
C SER A 386 2.01 -1.74 -26.94
N LYS A 387 2.63 -1.95 -25.76
CA LYS A 387 4.08 -1.81 -25.49
C LYS A 387 4.66 -0.45 -25.93
N LEU A 388 3.87 0.62 -25.85
CA LEU A 388 4.34 1.98 -26.08
C LEU A 388 5.38 2.40 -25.01
N PRO A 389 6.34 3.28 -25.35
CA PRO A 389 7.19 3.92 -24.35
C PRO A 389 6.35 4.63 -23.28
N THR A 390 6.76 4.57 -22.02
CA THR A 390 5.99 5.11 -20.89
C THR A 390 5.59 6.58 -21.08
N THR A 391 6.48 7.40 -21.66
CA THR A 391 6.21 8.80 -21.98
C THR A 391 5.08 8.99 -23.01
N VAL A 392 4.96 8.08 -23.98
CA VAL A 392 3.90 8.09 -24.99
C VAL A 392 2.57 7.65 -24.39
N THR A 393 2.58 6.57 -23.60
CA THR A 393 1.40 6.08 -22.88
C THR A 393 0.83 7.16 -21.95
N GLU A 394 1.69 7.81 -21.16
CA GLU A 394 1.29 8.88 -20.24
C GLU A 394 0.70 10.08 -20.96
N PHE A 395 1.37 10.52 -22.03
CA PHE A 395 0.87 11.61 -22.86
C PHE A 395 -0.52 11.28 -23.43
N TRP A 396 -0.71 10.07 -23.96
CA TRP A 396 -2.00 9.69 -24.54
C TRP A 396 -3.11 9.62 -23.49
N ILE A 397 -2.83 9.11 -22.30
CA ILE A 397 -3.80 9.10 -21.19
C ILE A 397 -4.18 10.52 -20.77
N LEU A 398 -3.20 11.43 -20.71
CA LEU A 398 -3.47 12.84 -20.48
C LEU A 398 -4.31 13.42 -21.61
N LEU A 399 -3.99 13.15 -22.88
CA LEU A 399 -4.73 13.64 -24.04
C LEU A 399 -6.18 13.20 -24.02
N ALA A 400 -6.43 11.91 -23.80
CA ALA A 400 -7.77 11.34 -23.71
C ALA A 400 -8.60 11.98 -22.59
N ASN A 401 -7.95 12.37 -21.48
CA ASN A 401 -8.63 13.04 -20.37
C ASN A 401 -8.63 14.58 -20.48
N TYR A 402 -8.36 15.15 -21.66
CA TYR A 402 -8.24 16.60 -21.88
C TYR A 402 -7.22 17.27 -20.94
N GLY A 403 -6.20 16.51 -20.56
CA GLY A 403 -5.13 16.83 -19.63
C GLY A 403 -3.93 17.55 -20.26
N VAL A 404 -3.92 17.72 -21.58
CA VAL A 404 -2.80 18.32 -22.32
C VAL A 404 -2.94 19.84 -22.38
N ASN A 405 -1.81 20.55 -22.25
CA ASN A 405 -1.76 22.00 -22.17
C ASN A 405 -1.75 22.66 -23.57
N THR A 406 -2.86 22.59 -24.28
CA THR A 406 -3.08 23.38 -25.51
C THR A 406 -3.23 24.87 -25.18
N ARG A 407 -3.02 25.77 -26.15
CA ARG A 407 -3.16 27.22 -25.93
C ARG A 407 -4.57 27.61 -25.47
N GLU A 408 -5.61 26.93 -25.98
CA GLU A 408 -6.98 27.09 -25.48
C GLU A 408 -7.07 26.84 -23.97
N ARG A 409 -6.48 25.73 -23.50
CA ARG A 409 -6.50 25.34 -22.09
C ARG A 409 -5.66 26.24 -21.21
N LEU A 410 -4.57 26.77 -21.77
CA LEU A 410 -3.71 27.77 -21.14
C LEU A 410 -4.28 29.20 -21.26
N GLY A 411 -5.50 29.37 -21.78
CA GLY A 411 -6.04 30.67 -22.22
C GLY A 411 -6.23 31.77 -21.17
N LYS A 412 -5.95 31.52 -19.88
CA LYS A 412 -5.82 32.57 -18.83
C LYS A 412 -4.38 33.09 -18.67
N THR A 413 -3.41 32.32 -19.15
CA THR A 413 -1.96 32.57 -19.02
C THR A 413 -1.28 32.89 -20.36
N MET A 414 -2.02 32.80 -21.47
CA MET A 414 -1.51 33.11 -22.81
C MET A 414 -2.44 34.09 -23.51
N GLU A 415 -1.84 35.14 -24.08
CA GLU A 415 -2.52 36.17 -24.87
C GLU A 415 -2.98 35.62 -26.23
N GLU A 416 -2.15 34.79 -26.88
CA GLU A 416 -2.48 34.14 -28.14
C GLU A 416 -3.07 32.73 -27.97
N LYS A 417 -4.28 32.54 -28.49
CA LYS A 417 -4.99 31.24 -28.49
C LYS A 417 -4.93 30.50 -29.82
N GLN A 418 -4.30 31.10 -30.83
CA GLN A 418 -4.20 30.55 -32.18
C GLN A 418 -3.10 29.48 -32.29
N CYS A 419 -3.32 28.53 -33.18
CA CYS A 419 -2.40 27.48 -33.58
C CYS A 419 -1.19 28.09 -34.27
N LEU A 420 -0.01 27.65 -33.85
CA LEU A 420 1.29 28.08 -34.37
C LEU A 420 1.51 27.80 -35.85
N TYR A 421 0.65 27.01 -36.49
CA TYR A 421 0.90 26.48 -37.84
C TYR A 421 -0.15 26.89 -38.88
N CYS A 422 -1.36 27.26 -38.48
CA CYS A 422 -2.43 27.59 -39.43
C CYS A 422 -3.46 28.60 -38.89
N ASN A 423 -3.09 29.40 -37.87
CA ASN A 423 -3.85 30.53 -37.31
C ASN A 423 -5.28 30.25 -36.78
N LEU A 424 -5.79 29.01 -36.89
CA LEU A 424 -7.03 28.57 -36.25
C LEU A 424 -6.83 28.38 -34.73
N PRO A 425 -7.88 28.43 -33.89
CA PRO A 425 -7.74 28.20 -32.45
C PRO A 425 -7.06 26.85 -32.12
N GLU A 426 -6.03 26.85 -31.26
CA GLU A 426 -5.32 25.63 -30.86
C GLU A 426 -6.12 24.84 -29.82
N THR A 427 -7.08 24.04 -30.30
CA THR A 427 -7.80 23.05 -29.51
C THR A 427 -7.12 21.67 -29.61
N THR A 428 -7.48 20.73 -28.73
CA THR A 428 -6.99 19.34 -28.82
C THR A 428 -7.40 18.69 -30.14
N THR A 429 -8.67 18.86 -30.53
CA THR A 429 -9.21 18.40 -31.82
C THR A 429 -8.46 19.03 -32.98
N HIS A 430 -8.23 20.35 -32.93
CA HIS A 430 -7.53 21.03 -34.01
C HIS A 430 -6.11 20.52 -34.17
N LEU A 431 -5.30 20.57 -33.10
CA LEU A 431 -3.87 20.28 -33.15
C LEU A 431 -3.56 18.85 -33.61
N PHE A 432 -4.29 17.86 -33.08
CA PHE A 432 -3.97 16.44 -33.32
C PHE A 432 -4.71 15.82 -34.51
N VAL A 433 -5.84 16.41 -34.91
CA VAL A 433 -6.73 15.82 -35.94
C VAL A 433 -6.90 16.74 -37.14
N GLN A 434 -7.28 18.00 -36.97
CA GLN A 434 -7.75 18.83 -38.09
C GLN A 434 -6.68 19.75 -38.72
N CYS A 435 -5.58 20.04 -38.02
CA CYS A 435 -4.58 21.00 -38.46
C CYS A 435 -3.99 20.61 -39.83
N CYS A 436 -4.12 21.49 -40.84
CA CYS A 436 -3.69 21.22 -42.21
C CYS A 436 -2.17 20.99 -42.32
N PHE A 437 -1.38 21.62 -41.45
CA PHE A 437 0.08 21.44 -41.40
C PHE A 437 0.52 19.99 -41.21
N PHE A 438 -0.27 19.17 -40.51
CA PHE A 438 0.03 17.76 -40.25
C PHE A 438 -0.62 16.79 -41.25
N GLN A 439 -1.22 17.27 -42.34
CA GLN A 439 -1.89 16.42 -43.34
C GLN A 439 -0.96 15.38 -43.98
N GLU A 440 0.27 15.78 -44.34
CA GLU A 440 1.25 14.86 -44.91
C GLU A 440 1.74 13.82 -43.89
N LEU A 441 1.87 14.22 -42.62
CA LEU A 441 2.20 13.31 -41.52
C LEU A 441 1.09 12.29 -41.29
N PHE A 442 -0.17 12.74 -41.36
CA PHE A 442 -1.35 11.87 -41.25
C PHE A 442 -1.39 10.86 -42.40
N THR A 443 -1.13 11.29 -43.64
CA THR A 443 -1.06 10.40 -44.80
C THR A 443 0.03 9.34 -44.62
N MET A 444 1.20 9.73 -44.11
CA MET A 444 2.27 8.79 -43.78
C MET A 444 1.86 7.82 -42.64
N MET A 445 1.13 8.29 -41.62
CA MET A 445 0.61 7.40 -40.58
C MET A 445 -0.36 6.36 -41.16
N LEU A 446 -1.25 6.75 -42.07
CA LEU A 446 -2.19 5.84 -42.71
C LEU A 446 -1.47 4.75 -43.52
N THR A 447 -0.39 5.07 -44.23
CA THR A 447 0.37 4.03 -44.96
C THR A 447 1.01 3.01 -44.01
N TYR A 448 1.53 3.43 -42.85
CA TYR A 448 2.00 2.49 -41.83
C TYR A 448 0.87 1.60 -41.29
N ILE A 449 -0.32 2.16 -41.06
CA ILE A 449 -1.47 1.39 -40.57
C ILE A 449 -1.95 0.40 -41.63
N GLN A 450 -2.09 0.84 -42.88
CA GLN A 450 -2.50 -0.01 -43.98
C GLN A 450 -1.53 -1.19 -44.17
N ASN A 451 -0.22 -0.94 -44.10
CA ASN A 451 0.79 -2.00 -44.20
C ASN A 451 0.80 -2.94 -42.97
N ALA A 452 0.50 -2.43 -41.78
CA ALA A 452 0.62 -3.20 -40.54
C ALA A 452 -0.66 -3.96 -40.15
N SER A 453 -1.83 -3.45 -40.51
CA SER A 453 -3.14 -3.98 -40.09
C SER A 453 -4.24 -3.96 -41.14
N GLY A 454 -4.04 -3.31 -42.29
CA GLY A 454 -5.07 -3.22 -43.34
C GLY A 454 -6.31 -2.39 -42.97
N ILE A 455 -6.30 -1.72 -41.80
CA ILE A 455 -7.43 -0.90 -41.34
C ILE A 455 -7.38 0.48 -41.99
N ILE A 456 -8.54 0.96 -42.43
CA ILE A 456 -8.72 2.33 -42.88
C ILE A 456 -9.27 3.17 -41.72
N ILE A 457 -8.64 4.31 -41.46
CA ILE A 457 -9.00 5.20 -40.35
C ILE A 457 -9.35 6.57 -40.91
N GLU A 458 -10.52 7.09 -40.54
CA GLU A 458 -10.93 8.43 -40.91
C GLU A 458 -10.21 9.49 -40.07
N ARG A 459 -10.03 10.69 -40.62
CA ARG A 459 -9.40 11.82 -39.93
C ARG A 459 -10.35 12.50 -38.92
N LYS A 460 -10.87 11.71 -37.96
CA LYS A 460 -11.82 12.13 -36.92
C LYS A 460 -11.24 11.92 -35.52
N VAL A 461 -11.70 12.69 -34.55
CA VAL A 461 -11.24 12.60 -33.15
C VAL A 461 -11.52 11.23 -32.55
N ASP A 462 -12.72 10.70 -32.77
CA ASP A 462 -13.14 9.39 -32.30
C ASP A 462 -12.23 8.27 -32.82
N GLU A 463 -11.74 8.41 -34.04
CA GLU A 463 -10.87 7.43 -34.67
C GLU A 463 -9.42 7.54 -34.21
N ILE A 464 -8.86 8.75 -34.21
CA ILE A 464 -7.43 8.98 -33.93
C ILE A 464 -7.14 8.99 -32.43
N VAL A 465 -7.95 9.70 -31.63
CA VAL A 465 -7.68 9.86 -30.19
C VAL A 465 -8.26 8.70 -29.38
N TYR A 466 -9.43 8.19 -29.80
CA TYR A 466 -10.24 7.23 -29.03
C TYR A 466 -10.35 5.84 -29.66
N LEU A 467 -9.69 5.60 -30.81
CA LEU A 467 -9.53 4.27 -31.42
C LEU A 467 -10.86 3.57 -31.74
N LYS A 468 -11.92 4.31 -32.10
CA LYS A 468 -13.29 3.77 -32.28
C LYS A 468 -13.35 2.54 -33.21
N THR A 469 -12.86 2.63 -34.44
CA THR A 469 -12.88 1.49 -35.39
C THR A 469 -11.97 0.33 -34.96
N ILE A 470 -10.89 0.63 -34.25
CA ILE A 470 -9.94 -0.37 -33.77
C ILE A 470 -10.54 -1.17 -32.62
N LEU A 471 -11.29 -0.52 -31.73
CA LEU A 471 -11.98 -1.17 -30.62
C LEU A 471 -12.99 -2.22 -31.08
N SER A 472 -13.57 -2.08 -32.26
CA SER A 472 -14.50 -3.06 -32.85
C SER A 472 -13.82 -4.24 -33.57
N THR A 473 -12.49 -4.27 -33.68
CA THR A 473 -11.79 -5.39 -34.34
C THR A 473 -11.52 -6.54 -33.38
N ASP A 474 -11.68 -7.78 -33.84
CA ASP A 474 -11.46 -8.98 -33.00
C ASP A 474 -9.97 -9.31 -32.78
N SER A 475 -9.09 -8.87 -33.68
CA SER A 475 -7.66 -9.18 -33.61
C SER A 475 -6.90 -8.27 -32.64
N THR A 476 -6.53 -8.82 -31.48
CA THR A 476 -5.73 -8.10 -30.47
C THR A 476 -4.35 -7.67 -30.98
N VAL A 477 -3.77 -8.39 -31.96
CA VAL A 477 -2.49 -8.02 -32.59
C VAL A 477 -2.66 -6.75 -33.42
N VAL A 478 -3.71 -6.72 -34.25
CA VAL A 478 -4.07 -5.56 -35.07
C VAL A 478 -4.36 -4.34 -34.19
N GLN A 479 -5.12 -4.52 -33.11
CA GLN A 479 -5.39 -3.46 -32.14
C GLN A 479 -4.10 -2.85 -31.57
N ARG A 480 -3.17 -3.71 -31.12
CA ARG A 480 -1.90 -3.26 -30.52
C ARG A 480 -0.98 -2.57 -31.53
N LYS A 481 -0.82 -3.13 -32.74
CA LYS A 481 0.00 -2.53 -33.80
C LYS A 481 -0.52 -1.15 -34.19
N THR A 482 -1.83 -1.06 -34.42
CA THR A 482 -2.46 0.20 -34.84
C THR A 482 -2.38 1.25 -33.73
N ALA A 483 -2.65 0.86 -32.47
CA ALA A 483 -2.48 1.75 -31.33
C ALA A 483 -1.02 2.23 -31.17
N TYR A 484 -0.03 1.36 -31.38
CA TYR A 484 1.39 1.75 -31.31
C TYR A 484 1.74 2.85 -32.32
N ILE A 485 1.25 2.73 -33.56
CA ILE A 485 1.47 3.70 -34.64
C ILE A 485 0.80 5.04 -34.28
N ILE A 486 -0.49 5.01 -33.93
CA ILE A 486 -1.27 6.21 -33.58
C ILE A 486 -0.69 6.93 -32.37
N GLY A 487 -0.31 6.20 -31.32
CA GLY A 487 0.25 6.79 -30.11
C GLY A 487 1.55 7.55 -30.40
N ASN A 488 2.42 6.98 -31.23
CA ASN A 488 3.63 7.66 -31.64
C ASN A 488 3.38 8.82 -32.61
N TYR A 489 2.35 8.75 -33.46
CA TYR A 489 1.91 9.87 -34.29
C TYR A 489 1.49 11.06 -33.42
N LEU A 490 0.57 10.82 -32.48
CA LEU A 490 0.07 11.84 -31.56
C LEU A 490 1.20 12.47 -30.72
N HIS A 491 2.10 11.63 -30.17
CA HIS A 491 3.22 12.13 -29.40
C HIS A 491 4.27 12.87 -30.26
N SER A 492 4.40 12.55 -31.55
CA SER A 492 5.33 13.26 -32.44
C SER A 492 4.85 14.69 -32.71
N ILE A 493 3.54 14.88 -32.90
CA ILE A 493 2.91 16.20 -33.00
C ILE A 493 3.17 16.98 -31.70
N TRP A 494 2.92 16.36 -30.54
CA TRP A 494 3.11 17.01 -29.25
C TRP A 494 4.57 17.44 -29.02
N LEU A 495 5.52 16.54 -29.26
CA LEU A 495 6.94 16.83 -29.09
C LEU A 495 7.40 17.95 -30.03
N PHE A 496 6.97 17.91 -31.28
CA PHE A 496 7.27 18.96 -32.26
C PHE A 496 6.70 20.32 -31.79
N ARG A 497 5.44 20.35 -31.33
CA ARG A 497 4.79 21.55 -30.78
C ARG A 497 5.55 22.12 -29.59
N SER A 498 5.95 21.28 -28.65
CA SER A 498 6.77 21.70 -27.50
C SER A 498 8.13 22.27 -27.92
N ILE A 499 8.81 21.66 -28.90
CA ILE A 499 10.09 22.16 -29.43
C ILE A 499 9.91 23.51 -30.11
N THR A 500 8.86 23.71 -30.91
CA THR A 500 8.63 25.00 -31.58
C THR A 500 8.36 26.14 -30.60
N ILE A 501 7.64 25.88 -29.51
CA ILE A 501 7.35 26.93 -28.50
C ILE A 501 8.61 27.36 -27.75
N HIS A 502 9.47 26.40 -27.38
CA HIS A 502 10.65 26.71 -26.56
C HIS A 502 11.91 27.02 -27.38
N GLY A 503 11.95 26.62 -28.66
CA GLY A 503 13.16 26.65 -29.49
C GLY A 503 13.16 27.66 -30.65
N GLY A 504 12.08 28.42 -30.88
CA GLY A 504 12.02 29.49 -31.88
C GLY A 504 12.31 29.07 -33.34
N ARG A 505 12.20 27.77 -33.67
CA ARG A 505 12.58 27.24 -34.99
C ARG A 505 11.46 27.42 -36.04
N ARG A 506 11.87 27.62 -37.30
CA ARG A 506 10.98 27.72 -38.49
C ARG A 506 10.03 26.53 -38.61
N HIS A 507 8.79 26.81 -39.03
CA HIS A 507 7.68 25.87 -39.18
C HIS A 507 7.84 24.94 -40.40
N ASN A 508 8.68 23.90 -40.31
CA ASN A 508 8.77 22.87 -41.36
C ASN A 508 8.26 21.51 -40.86
N CYS A 509 7.23 20.96 -41.51
CA CYS A 509 6.62 19.66 -41.19
C CYS A 509 7.61 18.49 -41.31
N ASN A 510 8.68 18.63 -42.10
CA ASN A 510 9.76 17.64 -42.20
C ASN A 510 10.41 17.32 -40.84
N GLY A 511 10.46 18.28 -39.92
CA GLY A 511 10.94 18.05 -38.56
C GLY A 511 10.07 17.05 -37.79
N CYS A 512 8.74 17.23 -37.84
CA CYS A 512 7.80 16.32 -37.19
C CYS A 512 7.81 14.92 -37.85
N LYS A 513 7.88 14.86 -39.19
CA LYS A 513 8.03 13.58 -39.92
C LYS A 513 9.28 12.81 -39.50
N ARG A 514 10.41 13.49 -39.30
CA ARG A 514 11.66 12.86 -38.83
C ARG A 514 11.52 12.29 -37.43
N ILE A 515 10.86 12.99 -36.50
CA ILE A 515 10.55 12.51 -35.15
C ILE A 515 9.72 11.22 -35.24
N PHE A 516 8.64 11.25 -36.03
CA PHE A 516 7.76 10.10 -36.19
C PHE A 516 8.48 8.89 -36.82
N LYS A 517 9.21 9.08 -37.93
CA LYS A 517 10.01 8.02 -38.56
C LYS A 517 11.01 7.39 -37.59
N THR A 518 11.66 8.19 -36.75
CA THR A 518 12.61 7.70 -35.75
C THR A 518 11.94 6.79 -34.72
N LYS A 519 10.72 7.14 -34.30
CA LYS A 519 9.91 6.30 -33.39
C LYS A 519 9.41 5.02 -34.05
N MET A 520 9.12 5.04 -35.35
CA MET A 520 8.66 3.87 -36.11
C MET A 520 9.77 2.85 -36.41
N LYS A 521 11.06 3.21 -36.29
CA LYS A 521 12.18 2.27 -36.47
C LYS A 521 12.15 1.05 -35.54
N TYR A 522 11.45 1.15 -34.42
CA TYR A 522 11.34 0.09 -33.41
C TYR A 522 9.93 -0.48 -33.33
N LEU A 523 9.22 -0.55 -34.46
CA LEU A 523 7.89 -1.18 -34.49
C LEU A 523 8.03 -2.63 -33.97
N PRO A 524 7.43 -2.99 -32.81
CA PRO A 524 7.93 -4.13 -32.04
C PRO A 524 7.60 -5.53 -32.60
N TYR A 525 7.26 -5.70 -33.88
CA TYR A 525 6.56 -6.91 -34.35
C TYR A 525 6.85 -7.33 -35.80
N ASP A 526 8.07 -7.11 -36.30
CA ASP A 526 8.53 -7.77 -37.54
C ASP A 526 9.07 -9.20 -37.29
N ASN A 527 9.22 -9.62 -36.02
CA ASN A 527 9.52 -11.00 -35.66
C ASN A 527 8.44 -11.54 -34.71
N GLY A 528 7.59 -12.44 -35.24
CA GLY A 528 6.80 -13.47 -34.55
C GLY A 528 6.13 -13.12 -33.22
#